data_AF-A0A0Q4Q753-F1
#
_entry.id   AF-A0A0Q4Q753-F1
#
_cell.length_a   1.000
_cell.length_b   1.000
_cell.length_c   1.000
_cell.angle_alpha   90.00
_cell.angle_beta   90.00
_cell.angle_gamma   90.00
#
_symmetry.space_group_name_H-M   'P 1'
#
loop_
_entity.id
_entity.type
_entity.pdbx_description
1 polymer ?
#
loop_
_entity_poly.entity_id
_entity_poly.type
_entity_poly.pdbx_seq_one_letter_code
_entity_poly.pdbx_strand_id
1 'polypeptide(L)'
;MLVKSLRVLLMVALLTAIAVQPLAAAAKTVTIKVTFVSEDLVSNDSVGNEWETQVLINGKAVAAGDSIKLTLKPSELVKLEATAIEQDKIPDVGTANKSFKASTVTSGKKHTLDVKVVENRGRYSGNAAKWKFVFQVEKA
;
A
#
# COMPACT_ATOMS: atom_id res chain seq x y z
N MET A 1 -45.31 -46.15 20.51
CA MET A 1 -44.37 -46.28 19.37
C MET A 1 -43.96 -44.93 18.77
N LEU A 2 -44.87 -43.95 18.64
CA LEU A 2 -44.64 -42.63 18.03
C LEU A 2 -43.44 -41.80 18.60
N VAL A 3 -43.19 -41.90 19.90
CA VAL A 3 -42.15 -41.10 20.58
C VAL A 3 -40.73 -41.65 20.38
N LYS A 4 -40.60 -42.96 20.07
CA LYS A 4 -39.30 -43.59 19.79
C LYS A 4 -38.83 -43.29 18.36
N SER A 5 -39.75 -43.31 17.39
CA SER A 5 -39.47 -42.96 16.00
C SER A 5 -39.12 -41.48 15.83
N LEU A 6 -39.74 -40.58 16.61
CA LEU A 6 -39.41 -39.15 16.59
C LEU A 6 -38.00 -38.86 17.14
N ARG A 7 -37.55 -39.57 18.18
CA ARG A 7 -36.19 -39.42 18.75
C ARG A 7 -35.10 -39.95 17.81
N VAL A 8 -35.38 -41.04 17.09
CA VAL A 8 -34.45 -41.58 16.08
C VAL A 8 -34.34 -40.62 14.89
N LEU A 9 -35.46 -40.04 14.44
CA LEU A 9 -35.46 -39.04 13.37
C LEU A 9 -34.69 -37.76 13.76
N LEU A 10 -34.81 -37.33 15.02
CA LEU A 10 -34.08 -36.17 15.54
C LEU A 10 -32.57 -36.43 15.64
N MET A 11 -32.15 -37.64 16.02
CA MET A 11 -30.72 -38.01 16.05
C MET A 11 -30.12 -38.10 14.64
N VAL A 12 -30.86 -38.62 13.66
CA VAL A 12 -30.39 -38.67 12.26
C VAL A 12 -30.26 -37.26 11.65
N ALA A 13 -31.18 -36.34 11.98
CA ALA A 13 -31.09 -34.94 11.57
C ALA A 13 -29.92 -34.18 12.23
N LEU A 14 -29.53 -34.56 13.45
CA LEU A 14 -28.38 -33.97 14.15
C LEU A 14 -27.04 -34.45 13.59
N LEU A 15 -26.99 -35.69 13.07
CA LEU A 15 -25.81 -36.28 12.45
C LEU A 15 -25.49 -35.70 11.05
N THR A 16 -26.49 -35.23 10.30
CA THR A 16 -26.28 -34.61 8.99
C THR A 16 -25.87 -33.14 9.07
N ALA A 17 -26.16 -32.45 10.18
CA ALA A 17 -25.77 -31.06 10.40
C ALA A 17 -24.25 -30.87 10.61
N ILE A 18 -23.49 -31.94 10.87
CA ILE A 18 -22.04 -31.88 11.13
C ILE A 18 -21.21 -32.08 9.84
N ALA A 19 -21.82 -32.54 8.75
CA ALA A 19 -21.08 -33.00 7.56
C ALA A 19 -20.77 -31.91 6.52
N VAL A 20 -21.29 -30.69 6.66
CA VAL A 20 -20.99 -29.57 5.75
C VAL A 20 -20.18 -28.52 6.47
N GLN A 21 -18.96 -28.89 6.89
CA GLN A 21 -17.98 -27.86 7.22
C GLN A 21 -17.42 -27.31 5.91
N PRO A 22 -17.55 -26.00 5.61
CA PRO A 22 -16.85 -25.44 4.48
C PRO A 22 -15.35 -25.57 4.76
N LEU A 23 -14.65 -26.37 3.94
CA LEU A 23 -13.20 -26.28 3.87
C LEU A 23 -12.86 -24.89 3.33
N ALA A 24 -12.62 -23.95 4.23
CA ALA A 24 -12.00 -22.69 3.86
C ALA A 24 -10.58 -23.02 3.37
N ALA A 25 -10.42 -23.17 2.06
CA ALA A 25 -9.11 -23.30 1.45
C ALA A 25 -8.31 -22.05 1.81
N ALA A 26 -7.20 -22.22 2.54
CA ALA A 26 -6.29 -21.13 2.82
C ALA A 26 -5.82 -20.54 1.50
N ALA A 27 -6.24 -19.30 1.22
CA ALA A 27 -5.84 -18.61 0.00
C ALA A 27 -4.31 -18.50 -0.01
N LYS A 28 -3.65 -19.00 -1.07
CA LYS A 28 -2.20 -18.87 -1.23
C LYS A 28 -1.84 -17.39 -1.16
N THR A 29 -1.01 -17.01 -0.20
CA THR A 29 -0.47 -15.66 -0.07
C THR A 29 0.94 -15.60 -0.65
N VAL A 30 1.37 -14.39 -1.00
CA VAL A 30 2.74 -14.06 -1.38
C VAL A 30 3.25 -13.01 -0.41
N THR A 31 4.51 -13.14 -0.01
CA THR A 31 5.18 -12.11 0.79
C THR A 31 5.99 -11.22 -0.14
N ILE A 32 5.73 -9.92 -0.08
CA ILE A 32 6.41 -8.89 -0.86
C ILE A 32 7.19 -8.01 0.12
N LYS A 33 8.47 -7.79 -0.16
CA LYS A 33 9.27 -6.80 0.56
C LYS A 33 9.32 -5.53 -0.27
N VAL A 34 8.98 -4.42 0.36
CA VAL A 34 9.06 -3.08 -0.23
C VAL A 34 10.02 -2.26 0.61
N THR A 35 11.05 -1.72 -0.02
CA THR A 35 12.04 -0.84 0.61
C THR A 35 11.88 0.55 0.04
N PHE A 36 11.79 1.56 0.90
CA PHE A 36 11.90 2.95 0.47
C PHE A 36 13.38 3.31 0.39
N VAL A 37 13.89 3.56 -0.81
CA VAL A 37 15.34 3.66 -1.09
C VAL A 37 15.85 5.07 -0.91
N SER A 38 15.25 6.04 -1.57
CA SER A 38 15.68 7.44 -1.54
C SER A 38 14.58 8.40 -1.94
N GLU A 39 14.76 9.64 -1.50
CA GLU A 39 14.04 10.83 -1.96
C GLU A 39 15.05 11.87 -2.39
N ASP A 40 14.80 12.48 -3.56
CA ASP A 40 15.70 13.44 -4.16
C ASP A 40 14.90 14.65 -4.67
N LEU A 41 15.27 15.85 -4.25
CA LEU A 41 14.79 17.10 -4.87
C LEU A 41 15.51 17.28 -6.22
N VAL A 42 14.82 16.94 -7.30
CA VAL A 42 15.39 16.91 -8.67
C VAL A 42 15.50 18.31 -9.26
N SER A 43 14.54 19.17 -8.98
CA SER A 43 14.55 20.56 -9.43
C SER A 43 13.72 21.41 -8.48
N ASN A 44 14.15 22.64 -8.27
CA ASN A 44 13.43 23.62 -7.46
C ASN A 44 13.48 24.98 -8.16
N ASP A 45 12.39 25.34 -8.84
CA ASP A 45 12.27 26.62 -9.52
C ASP A 45 11.89 27.74 -8.53
N SER A 46 12.68 27.93 -7.46
CA SER A 46 12.41 28.93 -6.40
C SER A 46 11.06 28.76 -5.67
N VAL A 47 10.57 27.53 -5.50
CA VAL A 47 9.32 27.26 -4.75
C VAL A 47 9.51 27.43 -3.25
N GLY A 48 10.66 27.00 -2.71
CA GLY A 48 10.95 27.10 -1.29
C GLY A 48 12.20 26.34 -0.88
N ASN A 49 12.58 26.40 0.39
CA ASN A 49 13.80 25.79 0.91
C ASN A 49 13.58 24.93 2.16
N GLU A 50 12.38 24.94 2.73
CA GLU A 50 12.01 24.14 3.89
C GLU A 50 11.08 23.03 3.43
N TRP A 51 11.54 21.79 3.51
CA TRP A 51 10.86 20.66 2.90
C TRP A 51 10.61 19.54 3.91
N GLU A 52 9.41 18.98 3.87
CA GLU A 52 9.04 17.75 4.55
C GLU A 52 8.59 16.72 3.52
N THR A 53 8.98 15.46 3.74
CA THR A 53 8.65 14.32 2.90
C THR A 53 7.91 13.26 3.70
N GLN A 54 6.96 12.59 3.06
CA GLN A 54 6.25 11.47 3.66
C GLN A 54 6.06 10.36 2.64
N VAL A 55 6.34 9.13 3.06
CA VAL A 55 6.13 7.93 2.24
C VAL A 55 5.21 6.96 2.98
N LEU A 56 4.19 6.47 2.27
CA LEU A 56 3.31 5.41 2.76
C LEU A 56 3.41 4.19 1.84
N ILE A 57 3.55 3.01 2.45
CA ILE A 57 3.47 1.71 1.76
C ILE A 57 2.30 0.94 2.35
N ASN A 58 1.29 0.66 1.52
CA ASN A 58 0.00 0.08 1.95
C ASN A 58 -0.59 0.82 3.17
N GLY A 59 -0.48 2.15 3.19
CA GLY A 59 -1.00 3.02 4.26
C GLY A 59 -0.12 3.08 5.53
N LYS A 60 1.05 2.45 5.54
CA LYS A 60 2.00 2.53 6.67
C LYS A 60 3.14 3.47 6.32
N ALA A 61 3.45 4.39 7.22
CA ALA A 61 4.60 5.28 7.07
C ALA A 61 5.92 4.50 7.12
N VAL A 62 6.85 4.84 6.23
CA VAL A 62 8.17 4.20 6.12
C VAL A 62 9.23 5.28 5.90
N ALA A 63 10.31 5.23 6.68
CA ALA A 63 11.44 6.15 6.54
C ALA A 63 12.39 5.72 5.41
N ALA A 64 13.20 6.65 4.90
CA ALA A 64 14.20 6.34 3.88
C ALA A 64 15.20 5.30 4.41
N GLY A 65 15.48 4.28 3.58
CA GLY A 65 16.32 3.13 3.93
C GLY A 65 15.56 1.96 4.56
N ASP A 66 14.36 2.19 5.09
CA ASP A 66 13.57 1.15 5.74
C ASP A 66 12.77 0.29 4.77
N SER A 67 12.37 -0.89 5.25
CA SER A 67 11.56 -1.83 4.50
C SER A 67 10.39 -2.41 5.30
N ILE A 68 9.36 -2.79 4.58
CA ILE A 68 8.15 -3.44 5.09
C ILE A 68 7.92 -4.74 4.31
N LYS A 69 7.51 -5.78 5.03
CA LYS A 69 7.00 -7.03 4.45
C LYS A 69 5.47 -7.02 4.43
N LEU A 70 4.90 -7.27 3.26
CA LEU A 70 3.47 -7.36 3.02
C LEU A 70 3.12 -8.81 2.67
N THR A 71 2.25 -9.43 3.47
CA THR A 71 1.68 -10.74 3.13
C THR A 71 0.32 -10.52 2.50
N LEU A 72 0.23 -10.76 1.19
CA LEU A 72 -0.93 -10.41 0.36
C LEU A 72 -1.40 -11.62 -0.44
N LYS A 73 -2.69 -11.66 -0.77
CA LYS A 73 -3.20 -12.53 -1.83
C LYS A 73 -2.68 -12.02 -3.18
N PRO A 74 -2.45 -12.90 -4.17
CA PRO A 74 -1.96 -12.51 -5.49
C PRO A 74 -2.80 -11.41 -6.18
N SER A 75 -4.10 -11.35 -5.92
CA SER A 75 -5.02 -10.34 -6.48
C SER A 75 -5.00 -8.99 -5.75
N GLU A 76 -4.45 -8.93 -4.53
CA GLU A 76 -4.38 -7.69 -3.74
C GLU A 76 -3.31 -6.74 -4.28
N LEU A 77 -3.48 -5.46 -3.96
CA LEU A 77 -2.60 -4.40 -4.46
C LEU A 77 -1.50 -4.07 -3.44
N VAL A 78 -0.29 -3.90 -3.96
CA VAL A 78 0.76 -3.11 -3.33
C VAL A 78 0.50 -1.65 -3.70
N LYS A 79 0.46 -0.76 -2.71
CA LYS A 79 0.22 0.67 -2.87
C LYS A 79 1.43 1.44 -2.36
N LEU A 80 1.95 2.32 -3.21
CA LEU A 80 3.05 3.23 -2.91
C LEU A 80 2.51 4.65 -3.00
N GLU A 81 2.77 5.46 -1.99
CA GLU A 81 2.36 6.86 -1.94
C GLU A 81 3.54 7.69 -1.44
N ALA A 82 3.76 8.84 -2.06
CA ALA A 82 4.78 9.80 -1.69
C ALA A 82 4.22 11.22 -1.71
N THR A 83 4.62 11.99 -0.72
CA THR A 83 4.22 13.38 -0.51
C THR A 83 5.48 14.21 -0.28
N ALA A 84 5.52 15.39 -0.89
CA ALA A 84 6.49 16.44 -0.59
C ALA A 84 5.74 17.72 -0.24
N ILE A 85 6.18 18.39 0.81
CA ILE A 85 5.52 19.55 1.40
C ILE A 85 6.58 20.65 1.53
N GLU A 86 6.33 21.79 0.90
CA GLU A 86 7.06 23.02 1.21
C GLU A 86 6.44 23.65 2.46
N GLN A 87 7.28 23.94 3.46
CA GLN A 87 6.87 24.43 4.77
C GLN A 87 6.87 25.95 4.82
N ASP A 88 5.79 26.56 4.36
CA ASP A 88 5.49 27.98 4.60
C ASP A 88 4.26 28.11 5.52
N LYS A 89 3.89 29.35 5.85
CA LYS A 89 2.65 29.70 6.57
C LYS A 89 1.42 29.03 5.94
N ILE A 90 1.41 28.86 4.62
CA ILE A 90 0.43 28.02 3.94
C ILE A 90 1.20 27.00 3.08
N PRO A 91 1.35 25.76 3.56
CA PRO A 91 2.17 24.77 2.88
C PRO A 91 1.72 24.46 1.46
N ASP A 92 2.68 24.31 0.55
CA ASP A 92 2.45 23.81 -0.78
C ASP A 92 2.73 22.30 -0.84
N VAL A 93 1.74 21.54 -1.29
CA VAL A 93 1.73 20.07 -1.17
C VAL A 93 1.69 19.42 -2.54
N GLY A 94 2.62 18.50 -2.79
CA GLY A 94 2.62 17.60 -3.94
C GLY A 94 2.46 16.15 -3.50
N THR A 95 1.70 15.37 -4.26
CA THR A 95 1.52 13.92 -4.00
C THR A 95 1.64 13.11 -5.28
N ALA A 96 2.10 11.86 -5.15
CA ALA A 96 2.08 10.86 -6.21
C ALA A 96 1.80 9.49 -5.62
N ASN A 97 1.13 8.63 -6.39
CA ASN A 97 0.84 7.26 -5.96
C ASN A 97 0.97 6.27 -7.12
N LYS A 98 1.20 5.00 -6.77
CA LYS A 98 1.22 3.89 -7.71
C LYS A 98 0.71 2.63 -7.04
N SER A 99 -0.12 1.89 -7.75
CA SER A 99 -0.65 0.61 -7.30
C SER A 99 -0.45 -0.49 -8.34
N PHE A 100 -0.14 -1.70 -7.89
CA PHE A 100 -0.01 -2.87 -8.77
C PHE A 100 -0.32 -4.16 -7.99
N LYS A 101 -0.75 -5.20 -8.70
CA LYS A 101 -1.10 -6.49 -8.08
C LYS A 101 0.13 -7.20 -7.52
N ALA A 102 0.01 -7.80 -6.36
CA ALA A 102 1.07 -8.58 -5.72
C ALA A 102 1.57 -9.72 -6.63
N SER A 103 0.69 -10.31 -7.44
CA SER A 103 1.06 -11.34 -8.42
C SER A 103 2.01 -10.88 -9.52
N THR A 104 2.10 -9.57 -9.78
CA THR A 104 2.99 -9.02 -10.82
C THR A 104 4.42 -8.82 -10.34
N VAL A 105 4.66 -8.94 -9.03
CA VAL A 105 5.99 -8.84 -8.44
C VAL A 105 6.73 -10.15 -8.64
N THR A 106 7.80 -10.10 -9.43
CA THR A 106 8.60 -11.28 -9.80
C THR A 106 10.03 -11.17 -9.32
N SER A 107 10.70 -10.06 -9.64
CA SER A 107 12.09 -9.75 -9.29
C SER A 107 12.20 -8.36 -8.66
N GLY A 108 13.32 -8.08 -8.01
CA GLY A 108 13.61 -6.80 -7.33
C GLY A 108 13.65 -5.61 -8.29
N LYS A 109 12.48 -5.05 -8.60
CA LYS A 109 12.30 -3.96 -9.53
C LYS A 109 12.23 -2.63 -8.79
N LYS A 110 12.85 -1.60 -9.37
CA LYS A 110 12.69 -0.21 -8.91
C LYS A 110 11.39 0.38 -9.44
N HIS A 111 10.67 1.06 -8.55
CA HIS A 111 9.53 1.90 -8.87
C HIS A 111 9.85 3.33 -8.47
N THR A 112 9.57 4.27 -9.36
CA THR A 112 9.75 5.71 -9.09
C THR A 112 8.39 6.38 -9.01
N LEU A 113 8.24 7.29 -8.05
CA LEU A 113 7.17 8.28 -8.00
C LEU A 113 7.78 9.66 -8.16
N ASP A 114 7.35 10.39 -9.18
CA ASP A 114 7.73 11.79 -9.38
C ASP A 114 6.62 12.68 -8.81
N VAL A 115 6.94 13.41 -7.75
CA VAL A 115 6.03 14.34 -7.07
C VAL A 115 6.31 15.76 -7.55
N LYS A 116 5.26 16.50 -7.93
CA LYS A 116 5.35 17.91 -8.32
C LYS A 116 4.67 18.76 -7.25
N VAL A 117 5.41 19.70 -6.68
CA VAL A 117 4.89 20.75 -5.79
C VAL A 117 4.84 22.04 -6.60
N VAL A 118 3.72 22.77 -6.54
CA VAL A 118 3.53 24.02 -7.30
C VAL A 118 3.16 25.12 -6.33
N GLU A 119 3.89 26.22 -6.38
CA GLU A 119 3.62 27.38 -5.54
C GLU A 119 2.29 28.02 -5.94
N ASN A 120 1.37 28.13 -4.99
CA ASN A 120 0.02 28.62 -5.28
C ASN A 120 -0.17 30.12 -5.00
N ARG A 121 0.86 30.81 -4.48
CA ARG A 121 0.81 32.21 -4.03
C ARG A 121 2.14 32.93 -4.25
N GLY A 122 2.21 34.21 -3.89
CA GLY A 122 3.49 34.94 -3.84
C GLY A 122 4.06 35.34 -5.20
N ARG A 123 5.31 35.80 -5.16
CA ARG A 123 6.04 36.33 -6.33
C ARG A 123 6.33 35.24 -7.36
N TYR A 124 6.46 34.01 -6.91
CA TYR A 124 6.90 32.86 -7.71
C TYR A 124 5.75 31.88 -7.98
N SER A 125 4.49 32.28 -7.74
CA SER A 125 3.30 31.48 -8.03
C SER A 125 3.33 30.87 -9.44
N GLY A 126 3.06 29.56 -9.50
CA GLY A 126 3.13 28.75 -10.72
C GLY A 126 4.47 28.04 -10.91
N ASN A 127 5.52 28.46 -10.21
CA ASN A 127 6.79 27.75 -10.19
C ASN A 127 6.63 26.37 -9.55
N ALA A 128 7.56 25.47 -9.88
CA ALA A 128 7.45 24.07 -9.47
C ALA A 128 8.75 23.48 -8.95
N ALA A 129 8.62 22.68 -7.89
CA ALA A 129 9.63 21.76 -7.43
C ALA A 129 9.24 20.33 -7.85
N LYS A 130 10.25 19.54 -8.21
CA LYS A 130 10.08 18.13 -8.58
C LYS A 130 10.89 17.27 -7.63
N TRP A 131 10.22 16.34 -7.00
CA TRP A 131 10.79 15.34 -6.12
C TRP A 131 10.71 13.97 -6.75
N LYS A 132 11.72 13.15 -6.52
CA LYS A 132 11.79 11.78 -6.98
C LYS A 132 11.92 10.84 -5.79
N PHE A 133 10.97 9.93 -5.67
CA PHE A 133 10.96 8.89 -4.64
C PHE A 133 11.20 7.53 -5.28
N VAL A 134 12.17 6.79 -4.76
CA VAL A 134 12.58 5.49 -5.31
C VAL A 134 12.23 4.37 -4.33
N PHE A 135 11.57 3.34 -4.84
CA PHE A 135 11.16 2.16 -4.10
C PHE A 135 11.78 0.92 -4.74
N GLN A 136 12.30 0.01 -3.93
CA GLN A 136 12.72 -1.32 -4.36
C GLN A 136 11.64 -2.33 -3.95
N VAL A 137 11.07 -3.04 -4.91
CA VAL A 137 9.97 -3.98 -4.69
C VAL A 137 10.42 -5.36 -5.13
N GLU A 138 10.40 -6.31 -4.22
CA GLU A 138 10.83 -7.69 -4.48
C GLU A 138 9.93 -8.70 -3.78
N LYS A 139 9.88 -9.91 -4.32
CA LYS A 139 9.28 -11.03 -3.60
C LYS A 139 10.23 -11.41 -2.45
N ALA A 140 9.68 -11.55 -1.24
CA ALA A 140 10.44 -11.87 -0.04
C ALA A 140 10.69 -13.37 0.12
#